data_AF-A0A8D8FC47-F1
#
_entry.id   AF-A0A8D8FC47-F1
#
_cell.length_a   1.000
_cell.length_b   1.000
_cell.length_c   1.000
_cell.angle_alpha   90.00
_cell.angle_beta   90.00
_cell.angle_gamma   90.00
#
_symmetry.space_group_name_H-M   'P 1'
#
loop_
_entity.id
_entity.type
_entity.pdbx_description
1 polymer ?
#
loop_
_entity_poly.entity_id
_entity_poly.type
_entity_poly.pdbx_seq_one_letter_code
_entity_poly.pdbx_strand_id
1 'polypeptide(L)'
;MPLFVSRDYTTLNRLQNVLDYIQQVLPLLIPDIKVYLTLKDRATGRAIERWQFLVQNEDLARPDWKDHKPVTTSRKNPARIQEEIRQTMKQITASISCLPVPPPNGIDWTMAVDVPEWVPIPPGWYRQPLDPIDNPQQLGLRPFSTGLHQMQTVVTYREEAARER
;
A
#
# COMPACT_ATOMS: atom_id res chain seq x y z
N MET A 1 -8.38 13.51 -13.76
CA MET A 1 -8.67 12.08 -14.00
C MET A 1 -9.82 11.74 -13.09
N PRO A 2 -10.93 11.17 -13.59
CA PRO A 2 -12.01 10.73 -12.71
C PRO A 2 -11.47 9.63 -11.79
N LEU A 3 -11.75 9.74 -10.50
CA LEU A 3 -11.50 8.69 -9.51
C LEU A 3 -12.83 8.02 -9.20
N PHE A 4 -12.83 6.69 -9.16
CA PHE A 4 -13.99 5.91 -8.80
C PHE A 4 -13.90 5.56 -7.31
N VAL A 5 -14.97 5.85 -6.58
CA VAL A 5 -15.11 5.53 -5.16
C VAL A 5 -16.29 4.58 -5.01
N SER A 6 -16.12 3.54 -4.19
CA SER A 6 -17.18 2.57 -3.93
C SER A 6 -18.40 3.26 -3.31
N ARG A 7 -19.60 2.73 -3.60
CA ARG A 7 -20.85 3.10 -2.93
C ARG A 7 -21.32 2.05 -1.92
N ASP A 8 -20.61 0.93 -1.82
CA ASP A 8 -20.92 -0.13 -0.86
C ASP A 8 -20.41 0.27 0.54
N TYR A 9 -21.35 0.42 1.47
CA TYR A 9 -21.07 0.82 2.84
C TYR A 9 -20.17 -0.18 3.57
N THR A 10 -20.29 -1.48 3.29
CA THR A 10 -19.46 -2.50 3.94
C THR A 10 -17.99 -2.32 3.56
N THR A 11 -17.72 -2.14 2.26
CA THR A 11 -16.39 -1.84 1.74
C THR A 11 -15.86 -0.52 2.30
N LEU A 12 -16.66 0.54 2.29
CA LEU A 12 -16.25 1.85 2.79
C LEU A 12 -15.91 1.80 4.29
N ASN A 13 -16.71 1.12 5.12
CA ASN A 13 -16.44 0.97 6.54
C ASN A 13 -15.16 0.18 6.81
N ARG A 14 -14.91 -0.90 6.05
CA ARG A 14 -13.66 -1.67 6.15
C ARG A 14 -12.45 -0.81 5.78
N LEU A 15 -12.53 -0.02 4.71
CA LEU A 15 -11.46 0.89 4.31
C LEU A 15 -11.23 1.98 5.36
N GLN A 16 -12.30 2.58 5.89
CA GLN A 16 -12.22 3.62 6.90
C GLN A 16 -11.51 3.11 8.16
N ASN A 17 -11.82 1.90 8.62
CA ASN A 17 -11.16 1.29 9.78
C ASN A 17 -9.62 1.19 9.61
N VAL A 18 -9.16 0.85 8.40
CA VAL A 18 -7.72 0.81 8.10
C VAL A 18 -7.12 2.23 8.02
N LEU A 19 -7.82 3.16 7.38
CA LEU A 19 -7.37 4.55 7.26
C LEU A 19 -7.28 5.25 8.61
N ASP A 20 -8.23 5.03 9.52
CA ASP A 20 -8.24 5.57 10.87
C ASP A 20 -7.02 5.07 11.66
N TYR A 21 -6.66 3.79 11.50
CA TYR A 21 -5.47 3.23 12.12
C TYR A 21 -4.19 3.86 11.53
N ILE A 22 -4.10 3.96 10.21
CA ILE A 22 -2.95 4.62 9.53
C ILE A 22 -2.79 6.06 10.00
N GLN A 23 -3.88 6.83 10.11
CA GLN A 23 -3.85 8.21 10.60
C GLN A 23 -3.33 8.33 12.04
N GLN A 24 -3.58 7.33 12.89
CA GLN A 24 -3.06 7.28 14.26
C GLN A 24 -1.58 6.93 14.32
N VAL A 25 -1.08 6.09 13.41
CA VAL A 25 0.34 5.65 13.42
C VAL A 25 1.27 6.57 12.65
N LEU A 26 0.79 7.31 11.64
CA LEU A 26 1.60 8.24 10.84
C LEU A 26 2.35 9.31 11.65
N PRO A 27 1.81 9.88 12.73
CA PRO A 27 2.52 10.86 13.56
C PRO A 27 3.59 10.23 14.47
N LEU A 28 3.58 8.91 14.64
CA LEU A 28 4.57 8.22 15.44
C LEU A 28 5.91 8.19 14.70
N LEU A 29 7.01 8.17 15.44
CA LEU A 29 8.37 8.09 14.89
C LEU A 29 8.69 6.65 14.43
N ILE A 30 7.92 6.16 13.47
CA ILE A 30 8.08 4.86 12.84
C ILE A 30 8.85 5.06 11.52
N PRO A 31 10.01 4.41 11.33
CA PRO A 31 10.79 4.55 10.09
C PRO A 31 10.00 4.13 8.85
N ASP A 32 9.37 2.96 8.91
CA ASP A 32 8.64 2.36 7.80
C ASP A 32 7.28 1.83 8.28
N ILE A 33 6.21 2.23 7.58
CA ILE A 33 4.88 1.65 7.70
C ILE A 33 4.55 1.01 6.34
N LYS A 34 4.17 -0.26 6.31
CA LYS A 34 3.74 -0.89 5.05
C LYS A 34 2.27 -1.24 5.12
N VAL A 35 1.54 -0.83 4.09
CA VAL A 35 0.14 -1.21 3.90
C VAL A 35 0.07 -2.18 2.73
N TYR A 36 -0.61 -3.28 2.93
CA TYR A 36 -0.79 -4.33 1.93
C TYR A 36 -2.26 -4.41 1.54
N LEU A 37 -2.55 -4.41 0.24
CA LEU A 37 -3.82 -4.86 -0.31
C LEU A 37 -3.54 -6.15 -1.09
N THR A 38 -4.02 -7.28 -0.58
CA THR A 38 -3.86 -8.59 -1.23
C THR A 38 -5.16 -8.97 -1.91
N LEU A 39 -5.08 -9.29 -3.20
CA LEU A 39 -6.16 -9.87 -3.99
C LEU A 39 -5.98 -11.38 -4.04
N LYS A 40 -7.07 -12.11 -3.83
CA LYS A 40 -7.12 -13.57 -3.81
C LYS A 40 -8.12 -14.06 -4.84
N ASP A 41 -7.78 -15.15 -5.51
CA ASP A 41 -8.74 -15.91 -6.30
C ASP A 41 -9.82 -16.47 -5.37
N ARG A 42 -11.08 -16.11 -5.60
CA ARG A 42 -12.20 -16.53 -4.76
C ARG A 42 -12.37 -18.05 -4.73
N ALA A 43 -12.07 -18.75 -5.82
CA ALA A 43 -12.27 -20.20 -5.90
C ALA A 43 -11.22 -20.98 -5.11
N THR A 44 -9.97 -20.51 -5.11
CA THR A 44 -8.84 -21.24 -4.51
C THR A 44 -8.36 -20.63 -3.19
N GLY A 45 -8.76 -19.39 -2.89
CA GLY A 45 -8.26 -18.62 -1.75
C GLY A 45 -6.79 -18.18 -1.88
N ARG A 46 -6.13 -18.46 -3.01
CA ARG A 46 -4.71 -18.14 -3.21
C ARG A 46 -4.51 -16.68 -3.57
N ALA A 47 -3.48 -16.06 -3.03
CA ALA A 47 -3.09 -14.71 -3.41
C ALA A 47 -2.59 -14.68 -4.86
N ILE A 48 -3.13 -13.74 -5.63
CA ILE A 48 -2.79 -13.54 -7.05
C ILE A 48 -2.07 -12.22 -7.27
N GLU A 49 -2.38 -11.20 -6.46
CA GLU A 49 -1.77 -9.88 -6.52
C GLU A 49 -1.65 -9.30 -5.11
N ARG A 50 -0.60 -8.53 -4.88
CA ARG A 50 -0.36 -7.78 -3.64
C ARG A 50 0.19 -6.42 -3.97
N TRP A 51 -0.57 -5.40 -3.62
CA TRP A 51 -0.16 -4.02 -3.65
C TRP A 51 0.45 -3.67 -2.30
N GLN A 52 1.75 -3.39 -2.30
CA GLN A 52 2.47 -2.88 -1.15
C GLN A 52 2.63 -1.37 -1.29
N PHE A 53 2.17 -0.64 -0.28
CA PHE A 53 2.39 0.79 -0.11
C PHE A 53 3.33 0.99 1.08
N LEU A 54 4.60 1.26 0.80
CA LEU A 54 5.60 1.57 1.80
C LEU A 54 5.59 3.08 2.05
N VAL A 55 5.34 3.48 3.29
CA VAL A 55 5.41 4.87 3.76
C VAL A 55 6.63 4.98 4.65
N GLN A 56 7.63 5.71 4.18
CA GLN A 56 8.88 5.92 4.90
C GLN A 56 8.91 7.33 5.47
N ASN A 57 9.28 7.46 6.74
CA ASN A 57 9.54 8.77 7.31
C ASN A 57 10.90 9.28 6.79
N GLU A 58 10.86 10.37 6.02
CA GLU A 58 12.04 10.91 5.31
C GLU A 58 13.12 11.43 6.24
N ASP A 59 12.75 11.80 7.46
CA ASP A 59 13.69 12.30 8.46
C ASP A 59 14.37 11.13 9.20
N LEU A 60 13.58 10.12 9.59
CA LEU A 60 14.09 8.91 10.23
C LEU A 60 14.95 8.06 9.30
N ALA A 61 14.75 8.17 7.98
CA ALA A 61 15.57 7.52 6.97
C ALA A 61 17.00 8.10 6.89
N ARG A 62 17.25 9.26 7.52
CA ARG A 62 18.57 9.90 7.49
C ARG A 62 19.49 9.33 8.57
N PRO A 63 20.79 9.17 8.31
CA PRO A 63 21.73 8.63 9.28
C PRO A 63 21.85 9.46 10.58
N ASP A 64 21.63 10.77 10.46
CA ASP A 64 21.79 11.79 11.50
C ASP A 64 20.48 12.12 12.24
N TRP A 65 19.39 11.36 12.02
CA TRP A 65 18.07 11.73 12.55
C TRP A 65 18.06 11.90 14.08
N LYS A 66 18.92 11.16 14.80
CA LYS A 66 19.03 11.21 16.27
C LYS A 66 19.65 12.51 16.79
N ASP A 67 20.32 13.27 15.93
CA ASP A 67 21.06 14.48 16.31
C ASP A 67 20.18 15.73 16.26
N HIS A 68 18.95 15.62 15.73
CA HIS A 68 18.04 16.73 15.51
C HIS A 68 16.62 16.41 15.96
N LYS A 69 15.82 17.45 16.23
CA LYS A 69 14.40 17.27 16.49
C LYS A 69 13.70 16.83 15.21
N PRO A 70 12.85 15.79 15.27
CA PRO A 70 12.23 15.27 14.07
C PRO A 70 11.34 16.31 13.40
N VAL A 71 11.39 16.35 12.06
CA VAL A 71 10.59 17.30 11.28
C VAL A 71 9.12 16.88 11.33
N THR A 72 8.26 17.76 11.87
CA THR A 72 6.81 17.50 12.01
C THR A 72 5.96 18.30 11.01
N THR A 73 6.56 19.18 10.21
CA THR A 73 5.83 20.03 9.25
C THR A 73 6.57 20.10 7.92
N SER A 74 5.85 19.77 6.85
CA SER A 74 6.39 19.83 5.50
C SER A 74 6.55 21.28 5.04
N ARG A 75 7.67 21.57 4.38
CA ARG A 75 7.89 22.83 3.63
C ARG A 75 7.51 22.70 2.14
N LYS A 76 7.05 21.53 1.71
CA LYS A 76 6.69 21.27 0.31
C LYS A 76 5.34 21.89 -0.01
N ASN A 77 5.23 22.53 -1.18
CA ASN A 77 4.00 23.15 -1.63
C ASN A 77 2.87 22.08 -1.77
N PRO A 78 1.71 22.26 -1.12
CA PRO A 78 0.60 21.30 -1.21
C PRO A 78 0.13 20.99 -2.64
N ALA A 79 0.16 21.97 -3.55
CA ALA A 79 -0.20 21.77 -4.95
C ALA A 79 0.76 20.81 -5.66
N ARG A 80 2.06 20.84 -5.32
CA ARG A 80 3.04 19.88 -5.85
C ARG A 80 2.81 18.48 -5.32
N ILE A 81 2.47 18.34 -4.04
CA ILE A 81 2.13 17.04 -3.43
C ILE A 81 0.90 16.44 -4.14
N GLN A 82 -0.15 17.23 -4.34
CA GLN A 82 -1.36 16.78 -5.04
C GLN A 82 -1.09 16.38 -6.50
N GLU A 83 -0.23 17.12 -7.19
CA GLU A 83 0.18 16.77 -8.54
C GLU A 83 0.94 15.43 -8.58
N GLU A 84 1.85 15.20 -7.64
CA GLU A 84 2.56 13.92 -7.53
C GLU A 84 1.60 12.75 -7.22
N ILE A 85 0.68 12.91 -6.26
CA ILE A 85 -0.38 11.93 -5.97
C ILE A 85 -1.17 11.61 -7.24
N ARG A 86 -1.56 12.64 -8.02
CA ARG A 86 -2.29 12.46 -9.28
C ARG A 86 -1.48 11.68 -10.31
N GLN A 87 -0.16 11.85 -10.38
CA GLN A 87 0.70 11.06 -11.27
C GLN A 87 0.81 9.61 -10.81
N THR A 88 0.89 9.35 -9.51
CA THR A 88 0.88 8.00 -8.97
C THR A 88 -0.46 7.30 -9.25
N MET A 89 -1.59 7.99 -9.10
CA MET A 89 -2.90 7.43 -9.46
C MET A 89 -2.99 7.04 -10.93
N LYS A 90 -2.44 7.86 -11.84
CA LYS A 90 -2.35 7.52 -13.27
C LYS A 90 -1.49 6.27 -13.52
N GLN A 91 -0.36 6.16 -12.81
CA GLN A 91 0.51 4.99 -12.92
C GLN A 91 -0.17 3.73 -12.39
N ILE A 92 -0.94 3.81 -11.30
CA ILE A 92 -1.75 2.68 -10.82
C ILE A 92 -2.68 2.22 -11.94
N THR A 93 -3.45 3.13 -12.55
CA THR A 93 -4.34 2.78 -13.67
C THR A 93 -3.59 2.19 -14.88
N ALA A 94 -2.43 2.76 -15.24
CA ALA A 94 -1.63 2.25 -16.36
C ALA A 94 -1.03 0.87 -16.07
N SER A 95 -0.56 0.63 -14.84
CA SER A 95 0.06 -0.62 -14.44
C SER A 95 -0.89 -1.82 -14.54
N ILE A 96 -2.20 -1.60 -14.36
CA ILE A 96 -3.22 -2.65 -14.53
C ILE A 96 -3.15 -3.29 -15.93
N SER A 97 -2.78 -2.54 -16.97
CA SER A 97 -2.63 -3.10 -18.33
C SER A 97 -1.43 -4.03 -18.50
N CYS A 98 -0.50 -4.02 -17.55
CA CYS A 98 0.68 -4.89 -17.52
C CYS A 98 0.50 -6.09 -16.59
N LEU A 99 -0.64 -6.19 -15.88
CA LEU A 99 -0.91 -7.30 -14.97
C LEU A 99 -1.68 -8.41 -15.70
N PRO A 100 -1.53 -9.68 -15.26
CA PRO A 100 -2.32 -10.80 -15.78
C PRO A 100 -3.82 -10.57 -15.61
N VAL A 101 -4.61 -11.24 -16.45
CA VAL A 101 -6.07 -11.14 -16.38
C VAL A 101 -6.58 -11.79 -15.09
N PRO A 102 -7.47 -11.12 -14.34
CA PRO A 102 -8.15 -11.68 -13.17
C PRO A 102 -8.82 -13.05 -13.43
N PRO A 103 -8.84 -13.95 -12.43
CA PRO A 103 -9.54 -15.23 -12.56
C PRO A 103 -11.05 -15.04 -12.79
N PRO A 104 -11.68 -15.92 -13.58
CA PRO A 104 -13.08 -15.76 -13.98
C PRO A 104 -14.08 -15.94 -12.83
N ASN A 105 -13.68 -16.64 -11.76
CA ASN A 105 -14.53 -16.94 -10.60
C ASN A 105 -14.64 -15.79 -9.60
N GLY A 106 -14.02 -14.64 -9.90
CA GLY A 106 -13.99 -13.46 -9.07
C GLY A 106 -12.81 -13.39 -8.11
N ILE A 107 -12.69 -12.24 -7.46
CA ILE A 107 -11.59 -11.91 -6.54
C ILE A 107 -12.19 -11.53 -5.19
N ASP A 108 -11.51 -11.98 -4.14
CA ASP A 108 -11.68 -11.43 -2.79
C ASP A 108 -10.44 -10.63 -2.39
N TRP A 109 -10.58 -9.71 -1.44
CA TRP A 109 -9.49 -8.84 -1.03
C TRP A 109 -9.35 -8.75 0.49
N THR A 110 -8.11 -8.59 0.93
CA THR A 110 -7.75 -8.33 2.33
C THR A 110 -6.75 -7.18 2.41
N MET A 111 -6.79 -6.45 3.53
CA MET A 111 -5.80 -5.43 3.84
C MET A 111 -5.05 -5.79 5.12
N ALA A 112 -3.76 -5.47 5.15
CA ALA A 112 -2.91 -5.62 6.33
C ALA A 112 -2.00 -4.40 6.48
N VAL A 113 -1.61 -4.10 7.70
CA VAL A 113 -0.66 -3.02 8.00
C VAL A 113 0.48 -3.62 8.83
N ASP A 114 1.70 -3.48 8.33
CA ASP A 114 2.94 -3.88 8.99
C ASP A 114 3.55 -2.65 9.67
N VAL A 115 3.68 -2.74 10.98
CA VAL A 115 4.22 -1.72 11.88
C VAL A 115 5.09 -2.41 12.94
N PRO A 116 6.01 -1.69 13.59
CA PRO A 116 6.82 -2.25 14.67
C PRO A 116 5.99 -2.88 15.80
N GLU A 117 6.53 -3.91 16.44
CA GLU A 117 5.80 -4.70 17.45
C GLU A 117 5.35 -3.90 18.68
N TRP A 118 6.01 -2.77 18.97
CA TRP A 118 5.67 -1.89 20.08
C TRP A 118 4.41 -1.05 19.81
N VAL A 119 3.94 -0.99 18.56
CA VAL A 119 2.70 -0.29 18.20
C VAL A 119 1.50 -1.13 18.65
N PRO A 120 0.57 -0.57 19.45
CA PRO A 120 -0.60 -1.31 19.92
C PRO A 120 -1.50 -1.79 18.77
N ILE A 121 -2.00 -3.02 18.89
CA ILE A 121 -2.98 -3.58 17.95
C ILE A 121 -4.37 -3.05 18.32
N PRO A 122 -5.13 -2.44 17.39
CA PRO A 122 -6.47 -1.97 17.68
C PRO A 122 -7.45 -3.13 17.99
N PRO A 123 -8.55 -2.86 18.72
CA PRO A 123 -9.59 -3.86 18.94
C PRO A 123 -10.13 -4.44 17.62
N GLY A 124 -10.28 -5.77 17.56
CA GLY A 124 -10.76 -6.47 16.36
C GLY A 124 -9.70 -6.74 15.29
N TRP A 125 -8.48 -6.24 15.47
CA TRP A 125 -7.33 -6.60 14.64
C TRP A 125 -6.56 -7.77 15.23
N TYR A 126 -5.87 -8.53 14.37
CA TYR A 126 -5.04 -9.65 14.76
C TYR A 126 -3.78 -9.70 13.91
N ARG A 127 -2.71 -10.29 14.46
CA ARG A 127 -1.47 -10.52 13.70
C ARG A 127 -1.68 -11.67 12.73
N GLN A 128 -1.31 -11.48 11.47
CA GLN A 128 -1.36 -12.52 10.45
C GLN A 128 -0.14 -12.40 9.53
N PRO A 129 0.52 -13.51 9.15
CA PRO A 129 1.48 -13.48 8.05
C PRO A 129 0.78 -13.12 6.74
N LEU A 130 1.53 -12.49 5.83
CA LEU A 130 1.08 -12.26 4.47
C LEU A 130 0.99 -13.59 3.71
N ASP A 131 -0.05 -13.75 2.90
CA ASP A 131 -0.20 -14.96 2.08
C ASP A 131 0.96 -15.10 1.07
N PRO A 132 1.50 -16.29 0.78
CA PRO A 132 2.48 -16.43 -0.28
C PRO A 132 1.84 -16.16 -1.65
N ILE A 133 2.62 -15.60 -2.58
CA ILE A 133 2.25 -15.51 -4.00
C ILE A 133 3.15 -16.49 -4.76
N ASP A 134 2.53 -17.45 -5.44
CA ASP A 134 3.22 -18.41 -6.29
C ASP A 134 3.85 -17.69 -7.51
N ASN A 135 5.07 -18.06 -7.92
CA ASN A 135 5.78 -17.49 -9.07
C ASN A 135 5.70 -15.93 -9.17
N PRO A 136 6.20 -15.20 -8.14
CA PRO A 136 5.95 -13.77 -8.03
C PRO A 136 6.81 -12.97 -9.02
N GLN A 137 6.18 -12.04 -9.72
CA GLN A 137 6.84 -10.94 -10.43
C GLN A 137 6.51 -9.61 -9.76
N GLN A 138 7.39 -8.63 -9.92
CA GLN A 138 7.26 -7.33 -9.26
C GLN A 138 7.31 -6.19 -10.26
N LEU A 139 6.42 -5.22 -10.06
CA LEU A 139 6.41 -3.96 -10.78
C LEU A 139 6.41 -2.82 -9.76
N GLY A 140 7.47 -2.02 -9.77
CA GLY A 140 7.60 -0.82 -8.96
C GLY A 140 7.01 0.39 -9.67
N LEU A 141 6.24 1.20 -8.95
CA LEU A 141 5.75 2.49 -9.42
C LEU A 141 6.69 3.61 -8.94
N ARG A 142 6.63 4.78 -9.59
CA ARG A 142 7.42 5.94 -9.18
C ARG A 142 6.99 6.38 -7.76
N PRO A 143 7.94 6.52 -6.82
CA PRO A 143 7.63 7.04 -5.50
C PRO A 143 7.30 8.54 -5.57
N PHE A 144 6.56 9.01 -4.57
CA PHE A 144 6.35 10.45 -4.37
C PHE A 144 6.60 10.83 -2.91
N SER A 145 6.80 12.13 -2.68
CA SER A 145 7.19 12.64 -1.37
C SER A 145 6.22 13.72 -0.91
N THR A 146 5.89 13.71 0.37
CA THR A 146 5.16 14.80 1.03
C THR A 146 6.10 15.81 1.67
N GLY A 147 7.41 15.54 1.71
CA GLY A 147 8.43 16.28 2.47
C GLY A 147 8.50 15.91 3.95
N LEU A 148 7.70 14.92 4.36
CA LEU A 148 7.72 14.28 5.68
C LEU A 148 7.77 12.76 5.52
N HIS A 149 6.93 12.27 4.61
CA HIS A 149 6.87 10.87 4.25
C HIS A 149 7.06 10.69 2.74
N GLN A 150 7.87 9.71 2.38
CA GLN A 150 8.00 9.20 1.03
C GLN A 150 7.14 7.94 0.89
N MET A 151 6.31 7.90 -0.14
CA MET A 151 5.46 6.75 -0.44
C MET A 151 5.99 6.03 -1.67
N GLN A 152 6.33 4.75 -1.52
CA GLN A 152 6.69 3.85 -2.62
C GLN A 152 5.61 2.79 -2.79
N THR A 153 5.24 2.50 -4.03
CA THR A 153 4.26 1.47 -4.36
C THR A 153 4.92 0.38 -5.18
N VAL A 154 4.71 -0.88 -4.79
CA VAL A 154 5.14 -2.07 -5.53
C VAL A 154 3.95 -3.00 -5.64
N VAL A 155 3.67 -3.47 -6.85
CA VAL A 155 2.72 -4.56 -7.06
C VAL A 155 3.50 -5.85 -7.29
N THR A 156 3.22 -6.86 -6.48
CA THR A 156 3.68 -8.23 -6.67
C THR A 156 2.52 -9.04 -7.22
N TYR A 157 2.69 -9.74 -8.33
CA TYR A 157 1.63 -10.54 -8.96
C TYR A 157 2.14 -11.92 -9.34
N ARG A 158 1.23 -12.88 -9.42
CA ARG A 158 1.51 -14.24 -9.88
C ARG A 158 1.62 -14.25 -11.40
N GLU A 159 2.78 -14.62 -11.91
CA GLU A 159 2.96 -14.87 -13.34
C GLU A 159 2.44 -16.28 -13.67
N GLU A 160 1.59 -16.39 -14.70
CA GLU A 160 1.19 -17.70 -15.20
C GLU A 160 2.41 -18.38 -15.83
N ALA A 161 2.64 -19.66 -15.52
CA ALA A 161 3.65 -20.43 -16.24
C ALA A 161 3.32 -20.39 -17.74
N ALA A 162 4.29 -19.97 -18.56
CA ALA A 162 4.12 -19.97 -20.00
C ALA A 162 3.62 -21.35 -20.42
N ARG A 163 2.41 -21.43 -21.00
CA ARG A 163 1.95 -22.66 -21.63
C ARG A 163 2.97 -22.98 -22.72
N GLU A 164 3.73 -24.07 -22.53
CA GLU A 164 4.50 -24.68 -23.61
C GLU A 164 3.52 -24.89 -24.77
N ARG A 165 3.78 -24.20 -25.88
CA ARG A 165 2.99 -24.31 -27.12
C ARG A 165 3.50 -25.47 -27.94
#